data_AF-A0A1H1F335-F1
#
_entry.id   AF-A0A1H1F335-F1
#
_cell.length_a   1.000
_cell.length_b   1.000
_cell.length_c   1.000
_cell.angle_alpha   90.00
_cell.angle_beta   90.00
_cell.angle_gamma   90.00
#
_symmetry.space_group_name_H-M   'P 1'
#
loop_
_entity.id
_entity.type
_entity.pdbx_description
1 polymer ?
#
loop_
_entity_poly.entity_id
_entity_poly.type
_entity_poly.pdbx_seq_one_letter_code
_entity_poly.pdbx_strand_id
1 'polypeptide(L)' 'MSAKVHSELIDDLEAAAGKEVEAHTTITFGIDGDTFEVDLCARNVAILRSALSPFLVVARPVGG' A
#
# COMPACT_ATOMS: atom_id res chain seq x y z
N MET A 1 -24.55 -14.00 25.57
CA MET A 1 -23.27 -13.33 25.28
C MET A 1 -23.46 -12.57 23.97
N SER A 2 -23.25 -11.26 23.93
CA SER A 2 -23.28 -10.47 22.69
C SER A 2 -21.89 -9.93 22.45
N ALA A 3 -21.32 -10.20 21.28
CA ALA A 3 -20.00 -9.71 20.87
C ALA A 3 -20.20 -8.66 19.77
N LYS A 4 -19.61 -7.48 19.96
CA LYS A 4 -19.54 -6.45 18.92
C LYS A 4 -18.23 -6.64 18.17
N VAL A 5 -18.31 -6.99 16.89
CA VAL A 5 -17.15 -7.07 15.99
C VAL A 5 -16.94 -5.69 15.36
N HIS A 6 -15.70 -5.19 15.40
CA HIS A 6 -15.29 -3.97 14.71
C HIS A 6 -14.24 -4.33 13.67
N SER A 7 -14.42 -3.86 12.43
CA SER A 7 -13.51 -4.08 11.32
C SER A 7 -13.01 -2.72 10.84
N GLU A 8 -11.69 -2.53 10.87
CA GLU A 8 -11.01 -1.32 10.40
C GLU A 8 -9.97 -1.72 9.34
N LEU A 9 -9.78 -0.84 8.35
CA LEU A 9 -8.69 -0.97 7.37
C LEU A 9 -7.48 -0.20 7.91
N ILE A 10 -6.38 -0.89 8.15
CA ILE A 10 -5.18 -0.33 8.79
C ILE A 10 -4.02 -0.28 7.80
N ASP A 11 -3.19 0.75 7.90
CA ASP A 11 -1.96 0.89 7.12
C ASP A 11 -0.95 -0.19 7.55
N ASP A 12 -0.61 -1.08 6.62
CA ASP A 12 0.29 -2.22 6.85
C ASP A 12 1.69 -1.78 7.28
N LEU A 13 2.18 -0.66 6.74
CA LEU A 13 3.52 -0.16 7.03
C LEU A 13 3.61 0.45 8.44
N GLU A 14 2.59 1.20 8.85
CA GLU A 14 2.50 1.71 10.22
C GLU A 14 2.17 0.60 11.23
N ALA A 15 1.35 -0.38 10.85
CA ALA A 15 1.05 -1.56 11.67
C ALA A 15 2.30 -2.39 11.94
N ALA A 16 3.15 -2.61 10.93
CA ALA A 16 4.45 -3.25 11.10
C ALA A 16 5.39 -2.46 12.06
N ALA A 17 5.18 -1.15 12.18
CA ALA A 17 5.88 -0.28 13.12
C ALA A 17 5.17 -0.16 14.50
N GLY A 18 4.11 -0.95 14.74
CA GLY A 18 3.37 -0.98 16.00
C GLY A 18 2.42 0.21 16.21
N LYS A 19 1.99 0.88 15.14
CA LYS A 19 1.05 2.00 15.19
C LYS A 19 -0.27 1.64 14.54
N GLU A 20 -1.35 2.15 15.10
CA GLU A 20 -2.70 2.03 14.54
C GLU A 20 -2.99 3.29 13.71
N VAL A 21 -2.90 3.15 12.39
CA VAL A 21 -3.19 4.23 11.44
C VAL A 21 -4.16 3.70 10.41
N GLU A 22 -5.27 4.40 10.17
CA GLU A 22 -6.25 4.02 9.16
C GLU A 22 -5.63 4.05 7.75
N ALA A 23 -5.81 2.97 7.00
CA ALA A 23 -5.42 2.92 5.60
C ALA A 23 -6.44 3.68 4.74
N HIS A 24 -5.93 4.36 3.72
CA HIS A 24 -6.74 5.09 2.77
C HIS A 24 -7.16 4.20 1.60
N THR A 25 -6.26 3.33 1.12
CA THR A 25 -6.51 2.51 -0.07
C THR A 25 -5.51 1.34 -0.14
N THR A 26 -5.90 0.28 -0.84
CA THR A 26 -5.02 -0.84 -1.23
C THR A 26 -4.28 -0.49 -2.53
N ILE A 27 -2.95 -0.64 -2.53
CA ILE A 27 -2.11 -0.45 -3.72
C ILE A 27 -1.56 -1.79 -4.18
N THR A 28 -1.85 -2.14 -5.44
CA THR A 28 -1.18 -3.24 -6.14
C THR A 28 0.11 -2.73 -6.79
N PHE A 29 1.23 -3.41 -6.57
CA PHE A 29 2.53 -3.10 -7.19
C PHE A 29 3.31 -4.39 -7.46
N GLY A 30 4.44 -4.29 -8.17
CA GLY A 30 5.25 -5.46 -8.49
C GLY A 30 6.74 -5.18 -8.51
N ILE A 31 7.52 -6.21 -8.22
CA ILE A 31 8.98 -6.22 -8.30
C ILE A 31 9.41 -7.60 -8.82
N ASP A 32 10.30 -7.62 -9.82
CA ASP A 32 10.87 -8.83 -10.42
C ASP A 32 9.86 -9.92 -10.86
N GLY A 33 8.67 -9.50 -11.27
CA GLY A 33 7.61 -10.40 -11.77
C GLY A 33 6.61 -10.86 -10.72
N ASP A 34 6.89 -10.62 -9.44
CA ASP A 34 5.94 -10.86 -8.35
C ASP A 34 5.00 -9.66 -8.19
N THR A 35 3.74 -9.95 -7.84
CA THR A 35 2.70 -8.94 -7.58
C THR A 35 2.32 -8.94 -6.12
N PHE A 36 2.23 -7.75 -5.53
CA PHE A 36 1.95 -7.53 -4.12
C PHE A 36 0.80 -6.54 -3.96
N GLU A 37 0.07 -6.66 -2.87
CA GLU A 37 -0.91 -5.68 -2.40
C GLU A 37 -0.50 -5.17 -1.03
N VAL A 38 -0.78 -3.90 -0.75
CA VAL A 38 -0.51 -3.26 0.54
C VAL A 38 -1.54 -2.19 0.83
N ASP A 39 -2.10 -2.20 2.03
CA ASP A 39 -3.02 -1.19 2.52
C ASP A 39 -2.23 -0.01 3.11
N LEU A 40 -2.44 1.19 2.58
CA LEU A 40 -1.66 2.38 2.94
C LEU A 40 -2.53 3.60 3.18
N CYS A 41 -2.16 4.41 4.19
CA CYS A 41 -2.66 5.76 4.41
C CYS A 41 -2.18 6.69 3.28
N ALA A 42 -2.85 7.84 3.12
CA ALA A 42 -2.56 8.77 2.02
C ALA A 42 -1.09 9.22 1.96
N ARG A 43 -0.43 9.36 3.11
CA ARG A 43 1.00 9.70 3.21
C ARG A 43 1.87 8.59 2.62
N ASN A 44 1.64 7.35 3.02
CA ASN A 44 2.47 6.22 2.59
C ASN A 44 2.23 5.87 1.11
N VAL A 45 1.01 6.09 0.60
CA VAL A 45 0.73 6.05 -0.85
C VAL A 45 1.59 7.07 -1.60
N ALA A 46 1.66 8.32 -1.12
CA ALA A 46 2.46 9.36 -1.75
C ALA A 46 3.96 9.01 -1.73
N ILE A 47 4.46 8.43 -0.63
CA ILE A 47 5.85 7.96 -0.51
C ILE A 47 6.13 6.87 -1.53
N LEU A 48 5.29 5.82 -1.60
CA LEU A 48 5.48 4.70 -2.53
C LEU A 48 5.51 5.18 -3.99
N ARG A 49 4.54 6.00 -4.39
CA ARG A 49 4.46 6.54 -5.76
C ARG A 49 5.65 7.44 -6.10
N SER A 50 6.09 8.25 -5.15
CA SER A 50 7.26 9.13 -5.34
C SER A 50 8.55 8.34 -5.47
N ALA A 51 8.72 7.27 -4.68
CA ALA A 51 9.88 6.40 -4.74
C ALA A 51 10.00 5.67 -6.08
N LEU A 52 8.87 5.27 -6.67
CA LEU A 52 8.82 4.59 -7.97
C LEU A 52 8.94 5.55 -9.17
N SER A 53 8.62 6.83 -8.98
CA SER A 53 8.52 7.82 -10.07
C SER A 53 9.76 7.89 -10.98
N PRO A 54 11.02 7.95 -10.48
CA PRO A 54 12.19 8.03 -11.34
C PRO A 54 12.36 6.84 -12.28
N PHE A 55 11.94 5.65 -11.84
CA PHE A 55 12.02 4.43 -12.64
C PHE A 55 10.90 4.38 -13.68
N LEU A 56 9.69 4.78 -13.30
CA LEU A 56 8.54 4.82 -14.21
C LEU A 56 8.73 5.81 -15.36
N VAL A 57 9.47 6.90 -15.15
CA VAL A 57 9.77 7.91 -16.19
C VAL A 57 10.61 7.33 -17.34
N VAL A 58 11.52 6.41 -17.04
CA VAL A 58 12.44 5.82 -18.04
C VAL A 58 12.01 4.42 -18.49
N ALA A 59 11.10 3.78 -17.75
CA ALA A 59 10.57 2.47 -18.07
C ALA A 59 9.60 2.51 -19.27
N ARG A 60 9.44 1.36 -19.92
CA ARG A 60 8.38 1.13 -20.90
C ARG A 60 7.26 0.31 -20.26
N PRO A 61 5.99 0.58 -20.58
CA PRO A 61 4.91 -0.33 -20.22
C PRO A 61 5.10 -1.67 -20.94
N VAL A 62 4.83 -2.75 -20.23
CA VAL A 62 4.79 -4.11 -20.77
C VAL A 62 3.37 -4.65 -20.57
N GLY A 63 2.78 -5.25 -21.61
CA GLY A 63 1.43 -5.83 -21.54
C GLY A 63 0.27 -4.87 -21.81
N GLY A 64 0.51 -3.76 -22.52
CA GLY A 64 -0.54 -2.96 -23.17
C GLY A 64 -0.94 -3.50 -24.53
#